data_AF-A0A915DWF3-F1
#
_entry.id   AF-A0A915DWF3-F1
#
_cell.length_a   1.000
_cell.length_b   1.000
_cell.length_c   1.000
_cell.angle_alpha   90.00
_cell.angle_beta   90.00
_cell.angle_gamma   90.00
#
_symmetry.space_group_name_H-M   'P 1'
#
loop_
_entity.id
_entity.type
_entity.pdbx_description
1 polymer ?
#
loop_
_entity_poly.entity_id
_entity_poly.type
_entity_poly.pdbx_seq_one_letter_code
_entity_poly.pdbx_strand_id
1 'polypeptide(L)'
;MCKPLFFNGNAFQVKTEMRYDRIYCGALVPHSRRSYFCNFLKIGGILVVPYGHLLQRIVRQSETQFVVYDVSSVVFSQLVFPNQENAFTMRQLEIPLLKAPRLTDICRNKIRHCVREAITSSEIYPLQMLISA
;
A
#
# COMPACT_ATOMS: atom_id res chain seq x y z
N MET A 1 2.50 -0.74 -16.31
CA MET A 1 1.96 -0.55 -14.96
C MET A 1 2.06 -1.86 -14.21
N CYS A 2 2.59 -1.86 -12.98
CA CYS A 2 2.49 -3.01 -12.09
C CYS A 2 1.02 -3.21 -11.71
N LYS A 3 0.51 -4.44 -11.86
CA LYS A 3 -0.85 -4.77 -11.44
C LYS A 3 -0.89 -4.91 -9.91
N PRO A 4 -1.91 -4.38 -9.22
CA PRO A 4 -2.08 -4.63 -7.80
C PRO A 4 -2.30 -6.13 -7.55
N LEU A 5 -1.74 -6.63 -6.47
CA LEU A 5 -1.95 -8.00 -5.99
C LEU A 5 -2.82 -7.94 -4.75
N PHE A 6 -3.81 -8.84 -4.68
CA PHE A 6 -4.74 -8.93 -3.57
C PHE A 6 -4.58 -10.27 -2.88
N PHE A 7 -4.64 -10.23 -1.56
CA PHE A 7 -4.44 -11.37 -0.69
C PHE A 7 -5.56 -11.42 0.34
N ASN A 8 -5.99 -12.64 0.67
CA ASN A 8 -7.01 -12.85 1.69
C ASN A 8 -6.39 -13.60 2.88
N GLY A 9 -6.42 -12.98 4.06
CA GLY A 9 -5.84 -13.53 5.28
C GLY A 9 -5.77 -12.50 6.41
N ASN A 10 -5.20 -12.91 7.55
CA ASN A 10 -5.01 -12.01 8.69
C ASN A 10 -3.72 -11.19 8.53
N ALA A 11 -3.80 -9.87 8.71
CA ALA A 11 -2.67 -8.96 8.55
C ALA A 11 -1.53 -9.20 9.56
N PHE A 12 -1.80 -9.83 10.71
CA PHE A 12 -0.79 -10.25 11.70
C PHE A 12 -0.16 -11.62 11.41
N GLN A 13 -0.60 -12.31 10.35
CA GLN A 13 -0.06 -13.59 9.92
C GLN A 13 0.72 -13.48 8.60
N VAL A 14 1.09 -12.27 8.20
CA VAL A 14 1.89 -12.05 6.99
C VAL A 14 3.29 -12.61 7.20
N LYS A 15 3.67 -13.55 6.35
CA LYS A 15 5.03 -14.06 6.21
C LYS A 15 5.61 -13.54 4.91
N THR A 16 6.59 -12.65 5.01
CA THR A 16 7.29 -12.10 3.87
C THR A 16 8.73 -11.75 4.23
N GLU A 17 9.65 -11.96 3.30
CA GLU A 17 11.04 -11.51 3.41
C GLU A 17 11.22 -10.08 2.87
N MET A 18 10.15 -9.50 2.33
CA MET A 18 10.19 -8.16 1.75
C MET A 18 10.04 -7.08 2.81
N ARG A 19 10.79 -6.00 2.61
CA ARG A 19 10.55 -4.72 3.26
C ARG A 19 9.95 -3.74 2.24
N TYR A 20 9.08 -2.86 2.69
CA TYR A 20 8.33 -1.91 1.87
C TYR A 20 8.81 -0.48 2.10
N ASP A 21 8.78 0.31 1.04
CA ASP A 21 9.05 1.75 1.12
C ASP A 21 7.89 2.49 1.79
N ARG A 22 6.64 2.02 1.58
CA ARG A 22 5.43 2.64 2.10
C ARG A 22 4.45 1.56 2.56
N ILE A 23 3.85 1.74 3.74
CA ILE A 23 2.80 0.89 4.29
C ILE A 23 1.66 1.79 4.77
N TYR A 24 0.41 1.39 4.47
CA TYR A 24 -0.78 2.05 4.98
C TYR A 24 -1.69 1.03 5.66
N CYS A 25 -2.12 1.32 6.88
CA CYS A 25 -3.10 0.51 7.61
C CYS A 25 -4.44 1.24 7.63
N GLY A 26 -5.46 0.66 7.00
CA GLY A 26 -6.83 1.20 7.00
C GLY A 26 -7.68 0.82 8.22
N ALA A 27 -7.06 0.33 9.29
CA ALA A 27 -7.74 -0.12 10.51
C ALA A 27 -6.87 0.20 11.73
N LEU A 28 -7.51 0.44 12.88
CA LEU A 28 -6.87 0.82 14.14
C LEU A 28 -5.95 -0.31 14.62
N VAL A 29 -4.64 -0.05 14.64
CA VAL A 29 -3.63 -1.02 15.08
C VAL A 29 -3.39 -0.86 16.58
N PRO A 30 -3.51 -1.94 17.36
CA PRO A 30 -3.29 -1.89 18.80
C PRO A 30 -1.83 -1.62 19.17
N HIS A 31 -1.65 -0.99 20.33
CA HIS A 31 -0.37 -0.49 20.83
C HIS A 31 0.73 -1.56 20.85
N SER A 32 0.38 -2.75 21.34
CA SER A 32 1.27 -3.90 21.44
C SER A 32 1.79 -4.45 20.11
N ARG A 33 1.14 -4.13 18.99
CA ARG A 33 1.47 -4.68 17.66
C ARG A 33 1.99 -3.65 16.67
N ARG A 34 2.18 -2.39 17.05
CA ARG A 34 2.73 -1.38 16.14
C ARG A 34 4.08 -1.80 15.56
N SER A 35 4.96 -2.35 16.39
CA SER A 35 6.30 -2.81 16.00
C SER A 35 6.25 -3.88 14.90
N TYR A 36 5.19 -4.69 14.86
CA TYR A 36 5.00 -5.71 13.83
C TYR A 36 5.01 -5.10 12.42
N PHE A 37 4.25 -4.03 12.19
CA PHE A 37 4.23 -3.37 10.88
C PHE A 37 5.48 -2.54 10.61
N CYS A 38 6.09 -1.94 11.64
CA CYS A 38 7.35 -1.23 11.51
C CYS A 38 8.49 -2.12 10.99
N ASN A 39 8.51 -3.41 11.36
CA ASN A 39 9.54 -4.36 10.94
C ASN A 39 9.55 -4.60 9.42
N PHE A 40 8.41 -4.42 8.76
CA PHE A 40 8.29 -4.52 7.31
C PHE A 40 8.73 -3.25 6.58
N LEU A 41 9.11 -2.16 7.26
CA LEU A 41 9.61 -0.96 6.58
C LEU A 41 11.09 -1.11 6.21
N LYS A 42 11.47 -0.59 5.03
CA LYS A 42 12.87 -0.29 4.74
C LYS A 42 13.34 0.92 5.57
N ILE A 43 14.65 1.11 5.70
CA ILE A 43 15.20 2.39 6.18
C ILE A 43 14.77 3.51 5.22
N GLY A 44 14.29 4.63 5.76
CA GLY A 44 13.62 5.70 4.99
C GLY A 44 12.17 5.38 4.59
N GLY A 45 11.68 4.18 4.92
CA GLY A 45 10.31 3.76 4.71
C GLY A 45 9.32 4.50 5.62
N ILE A 46 8.07 4.63 5.16
CA ILE A 46 7.01 5.34 5.87
C ILE A 46 5.82 4.41 6.12
N LEU A 47 5.39 4.29 7.37
CA LEU A 47 4.14 3.65 7.76
C LEU A 47 3.13 4.74 8.15
N VAL A 48 1.95 4.70 7.54
CA VAL A 48 0.81 5.52 7.93
C VAL A 48 -0.23 4.61 8.57
N VAL A 49 -0.54 4.82 9.85
CA VAL A 49 -1.38 3.92 10.65
C VAL A 49 -2.21 4.71 11.66
N PRO A 50 -3.51 4.40 11.80
CA PRO A 50 -4.32 4.95 12.88
C PRO A 50 -3.99 4.26 14.20
N TYR A 51 -3.87 5.08 15.25
CA TYR A 51 -3.48 4.67 16.60
C TYR A 51 -4.18 5.51 17.66
N GLY A 52 -4.91 4.84 18.57
CA GLY A 52 -5.86 5.54 19.43
C GLY A 52 -6.84 6.37 18.59
N HIS A 53 -6.81 7.69 18.77
CA HIS A 53 -7.63 8.65 18.03
C HIS A 53 -6.83 9.46 17.00
N LEU A 54 -5.58 9.09 16.72
CA LEU A 54 -4.69 9.84 15.83
C LEU A 54 -4.24 8.99 14.65
N LEU A 55 -4.19 9.59 13.47
CA LEU A 55 -3.46 9.07 12.34
C LEU A 55 -1.99 9.45 12.49
N GLN A 56 -1.11 8.45 12.47
CA GLN A 56 0.32 8.67 12.67
C GLN A 56 1.11 8.32 11.42
N ARG A 57 2.17 9.10 11.18
CA ARG A 57 3.22 8.83 10.21
C ARG A 57 4.47 8.40 10.94
N ILE A 58 4.92 7.18 10.69
CA ILE A 58 6.12 6.59 11.30
C ILE A 58 7.19 6.42 10.23
N VAL A 59 8.38 6.94 10.46
CA VAL A 59 9.53 6.86 9.54
C VAL A 59 10.63 6.01 10.17
N ARG A 60 11.08 4.97 9.48
CA ARG A 60 12.22 4.16 9.93
C ARG A 60 13.52 4.89 9.62
N GLN A 61 14.26 5.31 10.64
CA GLN A 61 15.53 6.03 10.45
C GLN A 61 16.74 5.10 10.41
N SER A 62 16.70 4.00 11.16
CA SER A 62 17.78 3.00 11.20
C SER A 62 17.21 1.59 11.39
N GLU A 63 18.07 0.59 11.61
CA GLU A 63 17.59 -0.76 11.91
C GLU A 63 16.76 -0.82 13.20
N THR A 64 17.00 0.08 14.17
CA THR A 64 16.34 0.06 15.49
C THR A 64 15.56 1.34 15.82
N GLN A 65 15.74 2.43 15.07
CA GLN A 65 15.13 3.72 15.37
C GLN A 65 14.00 4.08 14.40
N PHE A 66 12.91 4.59 14.99
CA PHE A 66 11.72 5.04 14.28
C PHE A 66 11.28 6.39 14.85
N VAL A 67 10.89 7.31 13.97
CA VAL A 67 10.34 8.61 14.37
C VAL A 67 8.85 8.66 14.03
N VAL A 68 8.05 9.12 14.98
CA VAL A 68 6.59 9.16 14.90
C VAL A 68 6.14 10.61 14.82
N TYR A 69 5.20 10.89 13.91
CA TYR A 69 4.54 12.17 13.77
C TYR A 69 3.04 11.97 13.84
N ASP A 70 2.34 12.74 14.66
CA ASP A 70 0.89 12.82 14.63
C ASP A 70 0.44 13.68 13.45
N VAL A 71 -0.53 13.19 12.68
CA VAL A 71 -1.01 13.84 11.44
C VAL A 71 -2.37 14.49 11.66
N SER A 72 -3.35 13.73 12.16
CA SER A 72 -4.72 14.22 12.33
C SER A 72 -5.52 13.34 13.30
N SER A 73 -6.60 13.87 13.86
CA SER A 73 -7.57 13.07 14.62
C SER A 73 -8.46 12.23 13.69
N VAL A 74 -8.71 10.97 14.04
CA VAL A 74 -9.47 10.00 13.24
C VAL A 74 -10.19 8.97 14.11
N VAL A 75 -11.17 8.29 13.53
CA VAL A 75 -11.85 7.13 14.13
C VAL A 75 -11.85 5.97 13.13
N PHE A 76 -11.35 4.82 13.55
CA PHE A 76 -11.25 3.61 12.74
C PHE A 76 -11.68 2.39 13.57
N SER A 77 -12.22 1.37 12.89
CA SER A 77 -12.48 0.06 13.49
C SER A 77 -11.18 -0.67 13.82
N GLN A 78 -11.20 -1.50 14.87
CA GLN A 78 -10.03 -2.28 15.29
C GLN A 78 -9.61 -3.32 14.25
N LEU A 79 -8.30 -3.44 14.04
CA LEU A 79 -7.75 -4.52 13.22
C LEU A 79 -7.93 -5.86 13.94
N VAL A 80 -8.56 -6.82 13.26
CA VAL A 80 -8.91 -8.12 13.82
C VAL A 80 -7.65 -8.93 14.17
N PHE A 81 -7.51 -9.28 15.44
CA PHE A 81 -6.43 -10.15 15.90
C PHE A 81 -6.63 -11.61 15.51
N PRO A 82 -5.53 -12.38 15.38
CA PRO A 82 -5.62 -13.83 15.31
C PRO A 82 -6.30 -14.40 16.55
N ASN A 83 -7.35 -15.19 16.35
CA ASN A 83 -8.01 -15.97 17.39
C ASN A 83 -7.61 -17.45 17.21
N GLN A 84 -7.13 -18.10 18.27
CA GLN A 84 -6.73 -19.50 18.25
C GLN A 84 -7.87 -20.45 17.90
N GLU A 85 -9.11 -20.09 18.23
CA GLU A 85 -10.31 -20.88 17.92
C GLU A 85 -10.69 -20.79 16.43
N ASN A 86 -10.20 -19.77 15.72
CA ASN A 86 -10.50 -19.55 14.32
C ASN A 86 -9.26 -19.84 13.45
N ALA A 87 -9.24 -21.05 12.88
CA ALA A 87 -8.17 -21.54 12.01
C ALA A 87 -7.87 -20.59 10.83
N PHE A 88 -8.88 -19.88 10.31
CA PHE A 88 -8.68 -18.91 9.23
C PHE A 88 -7.80 -17.74 9.68
N THR A 89 -7.99 -17.23 10.90
CA THR A 89 -7.20 -16.10 11.42
C THR A 89 -5.79 -16.49 11.85
N MET A 90 -5.54 -17.78 12.04
CA MET A 90 -4.23 -18.35 12.36
C MET A 90 -3.44 -18.80 11.14
N ARG A 91 -4.08 -18.87 9.97
CA ARG A 91 -3.43 -19.27 8.72
C ARG A 91 -2.34 -18.26 8.33
N GLN A 92 -1.12 -18.75 8.10
CA GLN A 92 -0.05 -17.93 7.54
C GLN A 92 -0.41 -17.43 6.15
N LEU A 93 -0.22 -16.14 5.93
CA LEU A 93 -0.41 -15.48 4.64
C LEU A 93 0.96 -15.28 3.98
N GLU A 94 1.24 -16.06 2.94
CA GLU A 94 2.47 -15.94 2.16
C GLU A 94 2.32 -14.88 1.07
N ILE A 95 3.18 -13.86 1.11
CA ILE A 95 3.24 -12.83 0.09
C ILE A 95 4.43 -13.11 -0.83
N PRO A 96 4.21 -13.35 -2.14
CA PRO A 96 5.28 -13.67 -3.08
C PRO A 96 6.25 -12.50 -3.22
N LEU A 97 7.54 -12.83 -3.41
CA LEU A 97 8.57 -11.84 -3.68
C LEU A 97 8.23 -11.05 -4.95
N LEU A 98 8.14 -9.73 -4.83
CA LEU A 98 7.88 -8.84 -5.94
C LEU A 98 9.12 -8.80 -6.84
N LYS A 99 8.99 -9.29 -8.07
CA LYS A 99 10.05 -9.15 -9.08
C LYS A 99 9.89 -7.81 -9.79
N ALA A 100 11.00 -7.10 -9.97
CA ALA A 100 11.00 -5.90 -10.80
C ALA A 100 10.47 -6.25 -12.21
N PRO A 101 9.60 -5.41 -12.80
CA PRO A 101 9.11 -5.64 -14.15
C PRO A 101 10.28 -5.64 -15.14
N ARG A 102 10.19 -6.45 -16.19
CA ARG A 102 11.23 -6.47 -17.22
C ARG A 102 11.29 -5.13 -17.92
N LEU A 103 12.48 -4.72 -18.36
CA LEU A 103 12.66 -3.47 -19.13
C LEU A 103 11.73 -3.44 -20.36
N THR A 104 11.53 -4.58 -21.01
CA THR A 104 10.61 -4.72 -22.14
C THR A 104 9.16 -4.36 -21.79
N ASP A 105 8.68 -4.77 -20.61
CA ASP A 105 7.35 -4.42 -20.13
C ASP A 105 7.23 -2.92 -19.83
N ILE A 106 8.29 -2.31 -19.28
CA ILE A 106 8.35 -0.87 -19.02
C ILE A 106 8.33 -0.11 -20.35
N CYS A 107 9.22 -0.43 -21.28
CA CYS A 107 9.31 0.20 -22.60
C CYS A 107 8.00 0.07 -23.38
N ARG A 108 7.40 -1.12 -23.39
CA ARG A 108 6.09 -1.36 -24.03
C ARG A 108 5.01 -0.43 -23.47
N ASN A 109 4.99 -0.22 -22.15
CA ASN A 109 4.03 0.70 -21.54
C ASN A 109 4.31 2.16 -21.94
N LYS A 110 5.58 2.59 -22.01
CA LYS A 110 5.94 3.94 -22.43
C LYS A 110 5.58 4.19 -23.90
N ILE A 111 5.88 3.25 -24.79
CA ILE A 111 5.51 3.33 -26.21
C ILE A 111 3.98 3.43 -26.35
N ARG A 112 3.22 2.55 -25.69
CA ARG A 112 1.75 2.61 -25.73
C ARG A 112 1.19 3.93 -25.22
N HIS A 113 1.80 4.49 -24.19
CA HIS A 113 1.42 5.80 -23.67
C HIS A 113 1.70 6.91 -24.69
N CYS A 114 2.91 6.97 -25.26
CA CYS A 114 3.26 7.93 -26.31
C CYS A 114 2.33 7.84 -27.53
N VAL A 115 2.00 6.62 -27.97
CA VAL A 115 1.08 6.42 -29.11
C VAL A 115 -0.33 6.91 -28.77
N ARG A 116 -0.85 6.60 -27.58
CA ARG A 116 -2.17 7.09 -27.14
C ARG A 116 -2.17 8.61 -27.02
N GLU A 117 -1.14 9.20 -26.43
CA GLU A 117 -0.99 10.65 -26.34
C GLU A 117 -0.95 11.29 -27.73
N ALA A 118 -0.22 10.71 -28.69
CA ALA A 118 -0.16 11.22 -30.06
C ALA A 118 -1.53 11.17 -30.74
N ILE A 119 -2.28 10.07 -30.58
CA ILE A 119 -3.64 9.93 -31.13
C ILE A 119 -4.58 10.98 -30.51
N THR A 120 -4.60 11.08 -29.18
CA THR A 120 -5.42 12.07 -28.47
C THR A 120 -5.03 13.52 -28.81
N SER A 121 -3.75 13.79 -29.00
CA SER A 121 -3.26 15.13 -29.38
C SER A 121 -3.56 15.48 -30.84
N SER A 122 -3.69 14.47 -31.72
CA SER A 122 -4.08 14.65 -33.11
C SER A 122 -5.59 14.84 -33.31
N GLU A 123 -6.42 14.52 -32.31
CA GLU A 123 -7.88 14.67 -32.33
C GLU A 123 -8.38 16.01 -31.72
N ILE A 124 -7.62 17.10 -31.85
CA ILE A 124 -8.09 18.44 -31.50
C ILE A 124 -8.88 19.03 -32.68
N TYR A 125 -10.21 18.83 -32.67
CA TYR A 125 -11.35 19.74 -32.94
C TYR A 125 -12.63 18.92 -33.29
N PRO A 126 -13.85 19.30 -32.83
CA PRO A 126 -14.32 19.45 -31.45
C PRO A 126 -15.56 18.56 -31.16
N LEU A 127 -15.57 17.81 -30.05
CA LEU A 127 -16.81 17.25 -29.45
C LEU A 127 -17.43 18.21 -28.42
N GLN A 128 -17.59 19.48 -28.78
CA GLN A 128 -18.31 20.47 -27.96
C GLN A 128 -19.65 20.95 -28.56
N MET A 129 -20.20 20.28 -29.59
CA MET A 129 -21.43 20.75 -30.26
C MET A 129 -22.61 19.76 -30.29
N LEU A 130 -22.81 18.88 -29.29
CA LEU A 130 -23.97 17.96 -29.33
C LEU A 130 -24.71 17.68 -28.00
N ILE A 131 -24.60 18.50 -26.96
CA ILE A 131 -25.53 18.41 -25.82
C ILE A 131 -25.91 19.81 -25.31
N SER A 132 -26.66 20.53 -26.13
CA SER A 132 -27.54 21.61 -25.66
C SER A 132 -28.74 21.68 -26.59
N ALA A 133 -29.76 20.88 -26.24
CA ALA A 133 -31.16 21.04 -26.60
C ALA A 133 -32.00 20.38 -25.50
#